data_AF-A0A8C4KV23-F1
#
_entry.id   AF-A0A8C4KV23-F1
#
_cell.length_a   1.000
_cell.length_b   1.000
_cell.length_c   1.000
_cell.angle_alpha   90.00
_cell.angle_beta   90.00
_cell.angle_gamma   90.00
#
_symmetry.space_group_name_H-M   'P 1'
#
loop_
_entity.id
_entity.type
_entity.pdbx_description
1 polymer ?
#
loop_
_entity_poly.entity_id
_entity_poly.type
_entity_poly.pdbx_seq_one_letter_code
_entity_poly.pdbx_strand_id
1 'polypeptide(L)' 'MSVKKSPEELKKIFEKYAAKEGDPDQLSKEELKLLIQNELPALLKGSSSIDDLFKELDKNGDGEVSFEEFQVLVKKISQ' A
#
# COMPACT_ATOMS: atom_id res chain seq x y z
N MET A 1 18.15 7.67 1.60
CA MET A 1 17.15 8.31 0.71
C MET A 1 15.80 8.16 1.37
N SER A 2 15.32 9.18 2.08
CA SER A 2 14.00 9.14 2.73
C SER A 2 12.95 9.37 1.66
N VAL A 3 11.98 8.45 1.55
CA VAL A 3 10.84 8.61 0.65
C VAL A 3 9.99 9.75 1.20
N LYS A 4 10.24 10.98 0.74
CA LYS A 4 9.41 12.16 1.05
C LYS A 4 8.23 12.21 0.08
N LYS A 5 7.35 11.19 0.13
CA LYS A 5 6.12 11.20 -0.67
C LYS A 5 5.01 11.89 0.14
N SER A 6 4.41 12.91 -0.45
CA SER A 6 3.28 13.62 0.16
C SER A 6 2.03 12.73 0.17
N PRO A 7 1.09 12.94 1.12
CA PRO A 7 -0.19 12.21 1.14
C PRO A 7 -0.97 12.33 -0.18
N GLU A 8 -0.84 13.45 -0.89
CA GLU A 8 -1.45 13.65 -2.21
C GLU A 8 -0.84 12.74 -3.30
N GLU A 9 0.48 12.56 -3.29
CA GLU A 9 1.15 11.64 -4.22
C GLU A 9 0.82 10.19 -3.91
N LEU A 10 0.76 9.85 -2.62
CA LEU A 10 0.36 8.53 -2.17
C LEU A 10 -1.07 8.19 -2.61
N LYS A 11 -2.00 9.16 -2.53
CA LYS A 11 -3.37 9.00 -3.04
C LYS A 11 -3.40 8.77 -4.54
N LYS A 12 -2.69 9.59 -5.32
CA LYS A 12 -2.61 9.42 -6.78
C LYS A 12 -2.02 8.08 -7.18
N ILE A 13 -0.98 7.65 -6.48
CA ILE A 13 -0.37 6.34 -6.67
C ILE A 13 -1.40 5.25 -6.34
N PHE A 14 -2.01 5.30 -5.16
CA PHE A 14 -3.03 4.36 -4.73
C PHE A 14 -4.14 4.23 -5.78
N GLU A 15 -4.78 5.33 -6.15
CA GLU A 15 -5.86 5.36 -7.16
C GLU A 15 -5.40 4.82 -8.52
N LYS A 16 -4.16 5.12 -8.93
CA LYS A 16 -3.59 4.61 -10.19
C LYS A 16 -3.44 3.08 -10.19
N TYR A 17 -3.09 2.49 -9.04
CA TYR A 17 -2.93 1.04 -8.93
C TYR A 17 -4.26 0.34 -8.63
N ALA A 18 -5.15 0.93 -7.81
CA ALA A 18 -6.49 0.38 -7.49
C ALA A 18 -7.46 0.43 -8.68
N ALA A 19 -7.33 1.43 -9.55
CA ALA A 19 -8.12 1.50 -10.78
C ALA A 19 -7.68 0.50 -11.87
N LYS A 20 -6.78 -0.45 -11.59
CA LYS A 20 -6.38 -1.47 -12.56
C LYS A 20 -7.41 -2.59 -12.63
N GLU A 21 -7.85 -3.11 -11.48
CA GLU A 21 -8.70 -4.29 -11.44
C GLU A 21 -9.54 -4.34 -10.16
N GLY A 22 -10.84 -4.65 -10.28
CA GLY A 22 -11.72 -4.72 -9.12
C GLY A 22 -12.23 -3.34 -8.68
N ASP A 23 -12.08 -3.04 -7.40
CA ASP A 23 -12.61 -1.82 -6.77
C ASP A 23 -11.60 -0.66 -6.86
N PRO A 24 -11.96 0.49 -7.47
CA PRO A 24 -11.03 1.60 -7.66
C PRO A 24 -10.64 2.32 -6.35
N ASP A 25 -11.33 2.05 -5.25
CA ASP A 25 -11.09 2.63 -3.93
C ASP A 25 -10.33 1.66 -2.99
N GLN A 26 -10.04 0.43 -3.42
CA GLN A 26 -9.27 -0.57 -2.67
C GLN A 26 -8.14 -1.18 -3.51
N LEU A 27 -7.07 -1.61 -2.85
CA LEU A 27 -5.99 -2.34 -3.51
C LEU A 27 -6.13 -3.82 -3.22
N SER A 28 -6.29 -4.60 -4.28
CA SER A 28 -6.11 -6.04 -4.19
C SER A 28 -4.65 -6.38 -3.83
N LYS A 29 -4.43 -7.62 -3.38
CA LYS A 29 -3.10 -8.11 -3.04
C LYS A 29 -2.07 -7.96 -4.18
N GLU A 30 -2.51 -8.13 -5.42
CA GLU A 30 -1.65 -8.00 -6.59
C GLU A 30 -1.32 -6.54 -6.92
N GLU A 31 -2.28 -5.64 -6.77
CA GLU A 31 -2.08 -4.21 -6.99
C GLU A 31 -1.21 -3.60 -5.90
N LEU A 32 -1.45 -3.94 -4.63
CA LEU A 32 -0.59 -3.55 -3.52
C LEU A 32 0.84 -4.04 -3.76
N LYS A 33 1.01 -5.29 -4.19
CA LYS A 33 2.32 -5.85 -4.53
C LYS A 33 3.06 -5.00 -5.56
N LEU A 34 2.39 -4.66 -6.65
CA LEU A 34 2.96 -3.83 -7.72
C LEU A 34 3.28 -2.42 -7.23
N LEU A 35 2.36 -1.79 -6.51
CA LEU A 35 2.55 -0.47 -5.92
C LEU A 35 3.79 -0.47 -5.03
N ILE A 36 3.88 -1.42 -4.10
CA ILE A 36 5.00 -1.48 -3.17
C ILE A 36 6.32 -1.74 -3.90
N GLN A 37 6.36 -2.65 -4.87
CA GLN A 37 7.59 -2.93 -5.60
C GLN A 37 8.07 -1.76 -6.46
N ASN A 38 7.17 -1.01 -7.08
CA ASN A 38 7.52 0.10 -7.98
C ASN A 38 7.71 1.42 -7.23
N GLU A 39 6.84 1.69 -6.26
CA GLU A 39 6.72 3.01 -5.63
C GLU A 39 7.31 3.05 -4.23
N LEU A 40 7.13 1.98 -3.44
CA LEU A 40 7.48 1.96 -2.03
C LEU A 40 8.30 0.71 -1.63
N PRO A 41 9.42 0.41 -2.31
CA PRO A 41 10.19 -0.81 -2.01
C PRO A 41 10.79 -0.80 -0.60
N ALA A 42 10.83 0.36 0.05
CA ALA A 42 11.19 0.50 1.46
C ALA A 42 10.22 -0.21 2.42
N LEU A 43 8.94 -0.35 2.06
CA LEU A 43 7.96 -1.09 2.87
C LEU A 43 8.31 -2.59 3.00
N LEU A 44 8.94 -3.16 1.96
CA LEU A 44 9.43 -4.54 1.99
C LEU A 44 10.69 -4.72 2.84
N LYS A 45 11.39 -3.65 3.20
CA LYS A 45 12.56 -3.76 4.08
C LYS A 45 12.18 -4.02 5.53
N GLY A 46 10.96 -3.67 5.94
CA GLY A 46 10.46 -3.87 7.30
C GLY A 46 9.56 -5.11 7.47
N SER A 47 9.15 -5.74 6.37
CA SER A 47 8.24 -6.89 6.38
C SER A 47 8.91 -8.10 5.73
N SER A 48 8.66 -9.30 6.27
CA SER A 48 9.27 -10.55 5.79
C SER A 48 8.79 -10.93 4.39
N SER A 49 7.57 -10.53 4.00
CA SER A 49 7.00 -10.75 2.67
C SER A 49 5.81 -9.83 2.41
N ILE A 50 5.44 -9.69 1.13
CA ILE A 50 4.24 -8.94 0.70
C ILE A 50 2.97 -9.54 1.32
N ASP A 51 2.89 -10.86 1.42
CA ASP A 51 1.79 -11.56 2.07
C ASP A 51 1.61 -11.16 3.55
N ASP A 52 2.71 -11.11 4.31
CA ASP A 52 2.66 -10.68 5.71
C ASP A 52 2.30 -9.20 5.83
N LEU A 53 2.83 -8.37 4.93
CA LEU A 53 2.50 -6.95 4.89
C LEU A 53 1.04 -6.71 4.51
N PHE A 54 0.52 -7.47 3.55
CA PHE A 54 -0.88 -7.44 3.15
C PHE A 54 -1.77 -7.81 4.33
N LYS A 55 -1.47 -8.92 5.04
CA LYS A 55 -2.20 -9.30 6.26
C LYS A 55 -2.03 -8.30 7.41
N GLU A 56 -0.92 -7.58 7.47
CA GLU A 56 -0.73 -6.52 8.47
C GLU A 56 -1.61 -5.31 8.15
N LEU A 57 -1.81 -5.02 6.86
CA LEU A 57 -2.62 -3.92 6.33
C LEU A 57 -4.12 -4.20 6.37
N ASP A 58 -4.55 -5.35 5.86
CA ASP A 58 -5.93 -5.85 5.78
C ASP A 58 -6.42 -6.19 7.20
N LYS A 59 -6.81 -5.15 7.95
CA LYS A 59 -7.26 -5.26 9.35
C LYS A 59 -8.71 -5.66 9.45
N ASN A 60 -9.51 -5.25 8.47
CA ASN A 60 -10.92 -5.61 8.35
C ASN A 60 -11.10 -7.06 7.83
N GLY A 61 -10.08 -7.63 7.19
CA GLY A 61 -10.10 -9.00 6.68
C GLY A 61 -11.01 -9.16 5.46
N ASP A 62 -11.21 -8.09 4.68
CA ASP A 62 -12.02 -8.14 3.46
C ASP A 62 -11.23 -8.68 2.26
N GLY A 63 -9.91 -8.86 2.41
CA GLY A 63 -9.04 -9.35 1.35
C GLY A 63 -8.61 -8.25 0.37
N GLU A 64 -8.82 -6.99 0.73
CA GLU A 64 -8.41 -5.80 0.00
C GLU A 64 -7.75 -4.80 0.97
N VAL A 65 -7.09 -3.76 0.46
CA VAL A 65 -6.48 -2.73 1.30
C VAL A 65 -7.06 -1.39 0.95
N SER A 66 -7.81 -0.82 1.89
CA SER A 66 -8.38 0.52 1.77
C SER A 66 -7.29 1.61 1.83
N PHE A 67 -7.62 2.80 1.33
CA PHE A 67 -6.70 3.94 1.42
C PHE A 67 -6.33 4.28 2.86
N GLU A 68 -7.25 4.11 3.81
CA GLU A 68 -6.99 4.34 5.24
C GLU A 68 -5.95 3.37 5.79
N GLU A 69 -6.08 2.07 5.50
CA GLU A 69 -5.11 1.04 5.91
C GLU A 69 -3.73 1.29 5.31
N PHE A 70 -3.70 1.62 4.02
CA PHE A 70 -2.47 2.00 3.32
C PHE A 70 -1.79 3.21 3.97
N GLN A 71 -2.54 4.25 4.33
CA GLN A 71 -2.00 5.44 4.99
C GLN A 71 -1.37 5.13 6.35
N VAL A 72 -1.97 4.23 7.14
CA VAL A 72 -1.43 3.81 8.44
C VAL A 72 -0.03 3.22 8.27
N LEU A 73 0.17 2.38 7.25
CA LEU A 73 1.47 1.80 6.97
C LEU A 73 2.49 2.83 6.49
N VAL A 74 2.12 3.74 5.59
CA VAL A 74 3.05 4.78 5.13
C VAL A 74 3.43 5.75 6.25
N LYS A 75 2.53 6.01 7.21
CA LYS A 75 2.89 6.74 8.43
C LYS A 75 3.93 5.97 9.26
N LYS A 76 3.80 4.65 9.39
CA LYS A 76 4.70 3.78 10.16
C LYS A 76 6.15 3.79 9.65
N ILE A 77 6.38 3.93 8.34
CA ILE A 77 7.73 4.05 7.75
C ILE A 77 8.27 5.48 7.66
N SER A 78 7.40 6.50 7.73
CA SER A 78 7.83 7.90 7.70
C SER A 78 8.24 8.43 9.08
N GLN A 79 8.00 7.65 10.15
CA GLN A 79 8.36 7.97 11.53
C GLN A 79 9.76 7.45 11.87
#